data_AF-A0A382F185-F1
#
_entry.id   AF-A0A382F185-F1
#
_cell.length_a   1.000
_cell.length_b   1.000
_cell.length_c   1.000
_cell.angle_alpha   90.00
_cell.angle_beta   90.00
_cell.angle_gamma   90.00
#
_symmetry.space_group_name_H-M   'P 1'
#
loop_
_entity.id
_entity.type
_entity.pdbx_description
1 polymer ?
#
loop_
_entity_poly.entity_id
_entity_poly.type
_entity_poly.pdbx_seq_one_letter_code
_entity_poly.pdbx_strand_id
1 'polypeptide(L)'
;NGANDSFGLTMTGSTKRCDWIFNPAFGLGATWESNNGGYSHRYISENQKEKFAFYNKLYEEGILDPEFITDKWDVMEDKYYSGKAGMICGSIGLTMNVYQGKMDNVQGEHTPILALKPPADAFAPIDASKEGRGYMISALSEVKDEAFAFLEYWASPEGLITEKLGLPGVHHTVSNGNYTLTEKHPTHEPLFYEPNIPAPVETFVPAATQSFNYASDLVTFDNKFAYPEELQAQADSAENIYREYSYKFISGEIPLTDFDSYVETWLKSGGQDITDYANKVLK
;
A
#
# COMPACT_ATOMS: atom_id res chain seq x y z
N ASN A 1 -11.48 -16.75 20.87
CA ASN A 1 -11.65 -18.18 21.24
C ASN A 1 -11.11 -18.52 22.65
N GLY A 2 -10.62 -17.54 23.43
CA GLY A 2 -10.02 -17.80 24.75
C GLY A 2 -8.57 -18.27 24.71
N ALA A 3 -7.96 -18.39 23.52
CA ALA A 3 -6.54 -18.62 23.33
C ALA A 3 -5.80 -17.29 23.08
N ASN A 4 -4.50 -17.28 23.36
CA ASN A 4 -3.62 -16.16 23.02
C ASN A 4 -3.02 -16.38 21.62
N ASP A 5 -3.88 -16.36 20.61
CA ASP A 5 -3.55 -16.64 19.20
C ASP A 5 -3.93 -15.48 18.25
N SER A 6 -4.10 -14.28 18.83
CA SER A 6 -4.43 -13.05 18.11
C SER A 6 -3.29 -12.04 18.16
N PHE A 7 -3.17 -11.24 17.10
CA PHE A 7 -2.16 -10.20 16.93
C PHE A 7 -2.84 -8.83 16.81
N GLY A 8 -2.16 -7.78 17.25
CA GLY A 8 -2.62 -6.41 17.04
C GLY A 8 -2.50 -5.99 15.59
N LEU A 9 -1.41 -6.37 14.91
CA LEU A 9 -1.09 -6.00 13.54
C LEU A 9 -0.53 -7.19 12.77
N THR A 10 -0.98 -7.38 11.52
CA THR A 10 -0.35 -8.27 10.55
C THR A 10 -0.07 -7.55 9.22
N MET A 11 0.83 -8.11 8.40
CA MET A 11 1.33 -7.53 7.16
C MET A 11 1.63 -8.62 6.11
N THR A 12 2.19 -8.24 4.96
CA THR A 12 2.46 -9.16 3.84
C THR A 12 3.90 -9.05 3.34
N GLY A 13 4.78 -9.90 3.86
CA GLY A 13 6.15 -10.08 3.40
C GLY A 13 7.11 -8.90 3.61
N SER A 14 6.65 -7.79 4.20
CA SER A 14 7.45 -6.60 4.55
C SER A 14 6.62 -5.57 5.33
N THR A 15 7.28 -4.54 5.87
CA THR A 15 6.66 -3.37 6.49
C THR A 15 6.06 -2.37 5.49
N LYS A 16 6.29 -2.53 4.18
CA LYS A 16 6.00 -1.50 3.16
C LYS A 16 4.59 -0.92 3.22
N ARG A 17 3.59 -1.75 3.54
CA ARG A 17 2.19 -1.30 3.63
C ARG A 17 1.98 -0.38 4.83
N CYS A 18 2.47 -0.77 5.99
CA CYS A 18 2.34 0.04 7.20
C CYS A 18 3.31 1.21 7.24
N ASP A 19 4.40 1.15 6.48
CA ASP A 19 5.31 2.28 6.28
C ASP A 19 4.63 3.48 5.62
N TRP A 20 3.46 3.33 4.98
CA TRP A 20 2.63 4.49 4.59
C TRP A 20 2.13 5.33 5.77
N ILE A 21 2.02 4.73 6.95
CA ILE A 21 1.55 5.37 8.18
C ILE A 21 2.74 5.65 9.11
N PHE A 22 3.64 4.67 9.24
CA PHE A 22 4.74 4.76 10.18
C PHE A 22 5.93 5.56 9.68
N ASN A 23 6.19 5.65 8.36
CA ASN A 23 7.28 6.54 7.91
C ASN A 23 7.08 7.98 8.40
N PRO A 24 5.92 8.63 8.16
CA PRO A 24 5.68 9.97 8.70
C PRO A 24 5.72 10.06 10.22
N ALA A 25 5.29 9.02 10.94
CA ALA A 25 5.32 8.98 12.41
C ALA A 25 6.73 9.06 13.00
N PHE A 26 7.74 8.64 12.24
CA PHE A 26 9.15 8.75 12.58
C PHE A 26 9.85 9.88 11.79
N GLY A 27 9.11 10.79 11.16
CA GLY A 27 9.69 11.89 10.39
C GLY A 27 10.30 11.51 9.05
N LEU A 28 10.10 10.27 8.57
CA LEU A 28 10.60 9.77 7.28
C LEU A 28 9.69 10.20 6.11
N GLY A 29 9.50 11.51 5.98
CA GLY A 29 8.53 12.14 5.07
C GLY A 29 8.97 12.27 3.61
N ALA A 30 10.17 11.81 3.24
CA ALA A 30 10.70 11.81 1.88
C ALA A 30 11.60 10.60 1.67
N THR A 31 11.75 10.13 0.42
CA THR A 31 12.73 9.07 0.09
C THR A 31 14.15 9.57 0.28
N TRP A 32 14.44 10.80 -0.16
CA TRP A 32 15.73 11.46 0.00
C TRP A 32 15.60 12.59 1.02
N GLU A 33 16.20 12.43 2.19
CA GLU A 33 16.15 13.42 3.27
C GLU A 33 17.27 14.45 3.07
N SER A 34 16.92 15.74 3.12
CA SER A 34 17.90 16.82 3.04
C SER A 34 18.79 16.85 4.28
N ASN A 35 20.08 17.07 4.07
CA ASN A 35 21.08 17.21 5.13
C ASN A 35 22.10 18.29 4.77
N ASN A 36 23.00 18.62 5.70
CA ASN A 36 23.99 19.70 5.54
C ASN A 36 24.93 19.56 4.32
N GLY A 37 24.97 18.39 3.67
CA GLY A 37 25.81 18.10 2.51
C GLY A 37 25.05 17.71 1.23
N GLY A 38 23.72 17.84 1.21
CA GLY A 38 22.88 17.43 0.09
C GLY A 38 21.70 16.57 0.54
N TYR A 39 21.65 15.32 0.07
CA TYR A 39 20.58 14.37 0.37
C TYR A 39 21.13 12.99 0.74
N SER A 40 20.45 12.32 1.68
CA SER A 40 20.71 10.94 2.09
C SER A 40 19.43 10.12 2.00
N HIS A 41 19.53 8.84 1.66
CA HIS A 41 18.36 7.99 1.61
C HIS A 41 17.78 7.77 3.00
N ARG A 42 16.45 7.80 3.15
CA ARG A 42 15.77 7.59 4.44
C ARG A 42 16.08 6.25 5.11
N TYR A 43 16.61 5.29 4.35
CA TYR A 43 16.91 3.94 4.85
C TYR A 43 18.11 3.89 5.79
N ILE A 44 18.92 4.93 5.82
CA ILE A 44 20.15 5.00 6.63
C ILE A 44 20.11 6.12 7.67
N SER A 45 18.95 6.74 7.90
CA SER A 45 18.80 7.81 8.89
C SER A 45 18.55 7.25 10.30
N GLU A 46 18.85 8.05 11.32
CA GLU A 46 18.56 7.69 12.73
C GLU A 46 17.06 7.48 12.95
N ASN A 47 16.21 8.27 12.29
CA ASN A 47 14.75 8.09 12.31
C ASN A 47 14.32 6.69 11.83
N GLN A 48 15.02 6.12 10.86
CA GLN A 48 14.77 4.75 10.40
C GLN A 48 15.21 3.70 11.43
N LYS A 49 16.31 3.95 12.15
CA LYS A 49 16.72 3.12 13.29
C LYS A 49 15.70 3.14 14.42
N GLU A 50 15.14 4.31 14.74
CA GLU A 50 14.06 4.45 15.72
C GLU A 50 12.79 3.70 15.28
N LYS A 51 12.44 3.77 13.99
CA LYS A 51 11.32 2.99 13.45
C LYS A 51 11.56 1.48 13.56
N PHE A 52 12.77 1.00 13.30
CA PHE A 52 13.12 -0.41 13.54
C PHE A 52 12.97 -0.79 15.00
N ALA A 53 13.38 0.07 15.94
CA ALA A 53 13.17 -0.15 17.37
C ALA A 53 11.69 -0.27 17.74
N PHE A 54 10.84 0.56 17.15
CA PHE A 54 9.39 0.47 17.36
C PHE A 54 8.81 -0.85 16.85
N TYR A 55 9.12 -1.25 15.62
CA TYR A 55 8.63 -2.54 15.10
C TYR A 55 9.20 -3.73 15.88
N ASN A 56 10.47 -3.68 16.30
CA ASN A 56 11.06 -4.71 17.16
C ASN A 56 10.33 -4.83 18.49
N LYS A 57 9.99 -3.70 19.12
CA LYS A 57 9.14 -3.70 20.32
C LYS A 57 7.78 -4.36 20.07
N LEU A 58 7.11 -4.03 18.96
CA LEU A 58 5.83 -4.68 18.62
C LEU A 58 5.97 -6.19 18.41
N TYR A 59 7.09 -6.64 17.84
CA TYR A 59 7.40 -8.05 17.65
C TYR A 59 7.66 -8.76 18.99
N GLU A 60 8.51 -8.19 19.86
CA GLU A 60 8.83 -8.74 21.18
C GLU A 60 7.60 -8.81 22.10
N GLU A 61 6.72 -7.80 22.05
CA GLU A 61 5.48 -7.77 22.82
C GLU A 61 4.37 -8.67 22.23
N GLY A 62 4.62 -9.35 21.11
CA GLY A 62 3.65 -10.22 20.44
C GLY A 62 2.47 -9.48 19.80
N ILE A 63 2.60 -8.16 19.60
CA ILE A 63 1.58 -7.31 18.97
C ILE A 63 1.66 -7.45 17.45
N LEU A 64 2.87 -7.53 16.91
CA LEU A 64 3.11 -7.81 15.50
C LEU A 64 3.08 -9.33 15.26
N ASP A 65 2.29 -9.75 14.28
CA ASP A 65 2.25 -11.12 13.79
C ASP A 65 3.66 -11.66 13.48
N PRO A 66 4.14 -12.72 14.15
CA PRO A 66 5.49 -13.22 13.96
C PRO A 66 5.71 -13.82 12.56
N GLU A 67 4.63 -14.18 11.85
CA GLU A 67 4.67 -14.79 10.51
C GLU A 67 4.53 -13.76 9.39
N PHE A 68 4.42 -12.46 9.71
CA PHE A 68 4.15 -11.40 8.72
C PHE A 68 5.10 -11.39 7.53
N ILE A 69 6.34 -11.88 7.71
CA ILE A 69 7.37 -11.93 6.67
C ILE A 69 7.12 -13.03 5.62
N THR A 70 6.40 -14.09 5.99
CA THR A 70 6.01 -15.19 5.10
C THR A 70 4.57 -15.11 4.64
N ASP A 71 3.75 -14.30 5.33
CA ASP A 71 2.35 -14.13 4.99
C ASP A 71 2.15 -13.52 3.61
N LYS A 72 1.26 -14.19 2.86
CA LYS A 72 0.73 -13.72 1.59
C LYS A 72 -0.55 -12.93 1.82
N TRP A 73 -1.04 -12.31 0.75
CA TRP A 73 -2.22 -11.45 0.76
C TRP A 73 -3.45 -12.15 1.35
N ASP A 74 -3.75 -13.34 0.86
CA ASP A 74 -4.85 -14.20 1.31
C ASP A 74 -4.71 -14.56 2.79
N VAL A 75 -3.52 -14.92 3.25
CA VAL A 75 -3.27 -15.27 4.66
C VAL A 75 -3.51 -14.07 5.59
N MET A 76 -3.03 -12.89 5.20
CA MET A 76 -3.22 -11.66 5.96
C MET A 76 -4.69 -11.24 6.02
N GLU A 77 -5.41 -11.33 4.89
CA GLU A 77 -6.85 -11.10 4.82
C GLU A 77 -7.62 -12.10 5.69
N ASP A 78 -7.31 -13.39 5.62
CA ASP A 78 -7.94 -14.44 6.44
C ASP A 78 -7.73 -14.19 7.94
N LYS A 79 -6.51 -13.80 8.35
CA LYS A 79 -6.22 -13.43 9.74
C LYS A 79 -7.07 -12.23 10.18
N TYR A 80 -7.24 -11.23 9.33
CA TYR A 80 -8.08 -10.06 9.63
C TYR A 80 -9.57 -10.43 9.73
N TYR A 81 -10.14 -11.06 8.69
CA TYR A 81 -11.56 -11.38 8.66
C TYR A 81 -11.97 -12.42 9.71
N SER A 82 -11.08 -13.34 10.10
CA SER A 82 -11.36 -14.30 11.17
C SER A 82 -11.23 -13.72 12.58
N GLY A 83 -10.83 -12.45 12.72
CA GLY A 83 -10.61 -11.78 14.00
C GLY A 83 -9.32 -12.18 14.70
N LYS A 84 -8.39 -12.84 14.01
CA LYS A 84 -7.04 -13.14 14.53
C LYS A 84 -6.12 -11.93 14.50
N ALA A 85 -6.34 -10.97 13.60
CA ALA A 85 -5.62 -9.70 13.58
C ALA A 85 -6.56 -8.52 13.81
N GLY A 86 -6.18 -7.61 14.70
CA GLY A 86 -6.97 -6.40 15.00
C GLY A 86 -6.84 -5.30 13.96
N MET A 87 -5.69 -5.22 13.27
CA MET A 87 -5.38 -4.18 12.30
C MET A 87 -4.59 -4.74 11.12
N ILE A 88 -4.89 -4.18 9.93
CA ILE A 88 -4.10 -4.34 8.71
C ILE A 88 -3.85 -2.96 8.10
N CYS A 89 -2.81 -2.85 7.29
CA CYS A 89 -2.53 -1.64 6.51
C CYS A 89 -3.00 -1.84 5.07
N GLY A 90 -4.24 -1.43 4.82
CA GLY A 90 -4.92 -1.52 3.52
C GLY A 90 -4.80 -0.23 2.69
N SER A 91 -5.22 -0.33 1.42
CA SER A 91 -5.45 0.85 0.58
C SER A 91 -6.73 1.57 1.01
N ILE A 92 -6.80 2.88 0.73
CA ILE A 92 -7.92 3.76 1.06
C ILE A 92 -9.09 3.61 0.08
N GLY A 93 -10.21 4.30 0.37
CA GLY A 93 -11.32 4.46 -0.57
C GLY A 93 -12.00 3.14 -0.88
N LEU A 94 -12.12 2.79 -2.16
CA LEU A 94 -12.90 1.63 -2.61
C LEU A 94 -12.43 0.30 -2.02
N THR A 95 -11.13 0.14 -1.72
CA THR A 95 -10.64 -1.08 -1.04
C THR A 95 -11.33 -1.28 0.32
N MET A 96 -11.72 -0.20 1.02
CA MET A 96 -12.49 -0.31 2.25
C MET A 96 -13.92 -0.82 2.04
N ASN A 97 -14.53 -0.61 0.86
CA ASN A 97 -15.80 -1.27 0.53
C ASN A 97 -15.63 -2.78 0.50
N VAL A 98 -14.56 -3.26 -0.15
CA VAL A 98 -14.24 -4.68 -0.28
C VAL A 98 -14.00 -5.30 1.10
N TYR A 99 -13.19 -4.64 1.94
CA TYR A 99 -12.97 -5.09 3.31
C TYR A 99 -14.27 -5.14 4.10
N GLN A 100 -15.14 -4.13 3.98
CA GLN A 100 -16.44 -4.12 4.68
C GLN A 100 -17.32 -5.26 4.20
N GLY A 101 -17.49 -5.43 2.88
CA GLY A 101 -18.33 -6.50 2.32
C GLY A 101 -17.82 -7.91 2.66
N LYS A 102 -16.50 -8.14 2.62
CA LYS A 102 -15.90 -9.41 3.07
C LYS A 102 -16.06 -9.62 4.58
N MET A 103 -15.91 -8.57 5.39
CA MET A 103 -16.14 -8.64 6.84
C MET A 103 -17.59 -8.99 7.16
N ASP A 104 -18.56 -8.35 6.49
CA ASP A 104 -19.98 -8.65 6.65
C ASP A 104 -20.31 -10.09 6.24
N ASN A 105 -19.69 -10.60 5.18
CA ASN A 105 -19.85 -12.01 4.77
C ASN A 105 -19.29 -13.01 5.79
N VAL A 106 -18.19 -12.69 6.46
CA VAL A 106 -17.50 -13.61 7.40
C VAL A 106 -18.05 -13.50 8.82
N GLN A 107 -18.33 -12.28 9.29
CA GLN A 107 -18.70 -11.98 10.68
C GLN A 107 -20.17 -11.51 10.83
N GLY A 108 -20.85 -11.20 9.73
CA GLY A 108 -22.22 -10.65 9.70
C GLY A 108 -22.25 -9.12 9.58
N GLU A 109 -23.37 -8.59 9.05
CA GLU A 109 -23.64 -7.18 8.68
C GLU A 109 -23.55 -6.12 9.81
N HIS A 110 -23.07 -6.51 10.99
CA HIS A 110 -22.94 -5.64 12.17
C HIS A 110 -21.50 -5.53 12.65
N THR A 111 -20.54 -5.81 11.77
CA THR A 111 -19.10 -5.75 12.06
C THR A 111 -18.46 -4.61 11.24
N PRO A 112 -18.67 -3.33 11.63
CA PRO A 112 -18.11 -2.21 10.88
C PRO A 112 -16.59 -2.21 10.99
N ILE A 113 -15.92 -1.99 9.87
CA ILE A 113 -14.49 -1.67 9.86
C ILE A 113 -14.30 -0.16 10.06
N LEU A 114 -13.15 0.23 10.60
CA LEU A 114 -12.83 1.63 10.87
C LEU A 114 -11.56 2.02 10.13
N ALA A 115 -11.60 3.17 9.45
CA ALA A 115 -10.39 3.80 8.96
C ALA A 115 -9.72 4.59 10.09
N LEU A 116 -8.45 4.30 10.34
CA LEU A 116 -7.67 5.03 11.35
C LEU A 116 -6.94 6.21 10.70
N LYS A 117 -6.99 7.38 11.36
CA LYS A 117 -6.15 8.53 10.98
C LYS A 117 -4.69 8.22 11.36
N PRO A 118 -3.70 8.50 10.49
CA PRO A 118 -2.30 8.31 10.86
C PRO A 118 -1.91 9.19 12.06
N PRO A 119 -1.07 8.71 13.00
CA PRO A 119 -0.75 9.42 14.23
C PRO A 119 0.06 10.71 13.99
N ALA A 120 0.79 10.78 12.87
CA ALA A 120 1.57 11.93 12.47
C ALA A 120 0.75 13.04 11.77
N ASP A 121 -0.57 12.83 11.61
CA ASP A 121 -1.39 13.63 10.70
C ASP A 121 -0.75 13.76 9.30
N ALA A 122 -0.16 12.67 8.81
CA ALA A 122 0.47 12.58 7.50
C ALA A 122 0.51 11.12 7.01
N PHE A 123 0.39 10.92 5.70
CA PHE A 123 0.75 9.67 5.02
C PHE A 123 2.11 9.81 4.34
N ALA A 124 2.75 8.68 4.02
CA ALA A 124 3.97 8.68 3.23
C ALA A 124 3.72 9.38 1.88
N PRO A 125 4.72 10.10 1.35
CA PRO A 125 4.55 10.86 0.12
C PRO A 125 4.41 9.94 -1.09
N ILE A 126 3.63 10.38 -2.08
CA ILE A 126 3.39 9.65 -3.33
C ILE A 126 4.55 9.85 -4.30
N ASP A 127 5.11 8.74 -4.79
CA ASP A 127 6.05 8.74 -5.92
C ASP A 127 5.30 9.00 -7.23
N ALA A 128 5.46 10.20 -7.79
CA ALA A 128 4.86 10.59 -9.07
C ALA A 128 5.81 10.38 -10.27
N SER A 129 7.00 9.81 -10.07
CA SER A 129 8.01 9.66 -11.13
C SER A 129 7.72 8.51 -12.09
N LYS A 130 6.89 7.55 -11.66
CA LYS A 130 6.52 6.37 -12.46
C LYS A 130 5.13 5.87 -12.06
N GLU A 131 4.24 5.73 -13.04
CA GLU A 131 3.06 4.89 -12.89
C GLU A 131 3.47 3.42 -13.12
N GLY A 132 3.33 2.60 -12.08
CA GLY A 132 3.73 1.19 -12.11
C GLY A 132 2.65 0.25 -12.65
N ARG A 133 1.42 0.73 -12.81
CA ARG A 133 0.25 -0.05 -13.22
C ARG A 133 -0.25 0.36 -14.59
N GLY A 134 -0.61 -0.61 -15.41
CA GLY A 134 -1.19 -0.35 -16.72
C GLY A 134 -1.43 -1.63 -17.52
N TYR A 135 -2.18 -1.49 -18.60
CA TYR A 135 -2.48 -2.55 -19.53
C TYR A 135 -1.69 -2.37 -20.82
N MET A 136 -1.15 -3.46 -21.34
CA MET A 136 -0.40 -3.48 -22.60
C MET A 136 -0.91 -4.61 -23.49
N ILE A 137 -1.06 -4.34 -24.79
CA ILE A 137 -1.35 -5.37 -25.77
C ILE A 137 -0.02 -5.95 -26.25
N SER A 138 0.18 -7.25 -26.06
CA SER A 138 1.38 -7.94 -26.54
C SER A 138 1.52 -7.78 -28.06
N ALA A 139 2.74 -7.47 -28.52
CA ALA A 139 3.07 -7.44 -29.95
C ALA A 139 2.81 -8.78 -30.64
N LEU A 140 2.78 -9.88 -29.88
CA LEU A 140 2.54 -11.24 -30.34
C LEU A 140 1.05 -11.62 -30.36
N SER A 141 0.14 -10.79 -29.84
CA SER A 141 -1.29 -11.12 -29.84
C SER A 141 -1.82 -11.29 -31.26
N GLU A 142 -2.61 -12.34 -31.50
CA GLU A 142 -3.30 -12.58 -32.78
C GLU A 142 -4.62 -11.78 -32.89
N VAL A 143 -5.10 -11.19 -31.78
CA VAL A 143 -6.40 -10.52 -31.64
C VAL A 143 -6.26 -9.08 -31.13
N LYS A 144 -5.37 -8.31 -31.77
CA LYS A 144 -5.02 -6.95 -31.31
C LYS A 144 -6.21 -5.99 -31.39
N ASP A 145 -7.01 -6.10 -32.46
CA ASP A 145 -8.16 -5.21 -32.68
C ASP A 145 -9.26 -5.49 -31.66
N GLU A 146 -9.53 -6.75 -31.34
CA GLU A 146 -10.48 -7.14 -30.30
C GLU A 146 -10.01 -6.75 -28.90
N ALA A 147 -8.71 -6.93 -28.60
CA ALA A 147 -8.13 -6.49 -27.34
C ALA A 147 -8.25 -4.97 -27.18
N PHE A 148 -8.04 -4.21 -28.26
CA PHE A 148 -8.21 -2.76 -28.24
C PHE A 148 -9.69 -2.36 -28.12
N ALA A 149 -10.60 -3.01 -28.84
CA ALA A 149 -12.04 -2.79 -28.74
C ALA A 149 -12.57 -3.03 -27.31
N PHE A 150 -11.99 -4.00 -26.60
CA PHE A 150 -12.30 -4.24 -25.19
C PHE A 150 -11.82 -3.09 -24.28
N LEU A 151 -10.61 -2.55 -24.50
CA LEU A 151 -10.14 -1.36 -23.77
C LEU A 151 -11.00 -0.12 -24.09
N GLU A 152 -11.45 0.02 -25.34
CA GLU A 152 -12.34 1.09 -25.77
C GLU A 152 -13.72 0.99 -25.09
N TYR A 153 -14.28 -0.23 -25.01
CA TYR A 153 -15.53 -0.47 -24.27
C TYR A 153 -15.43 -0.01 -22.82
N TRP A 154 -14.34 -0.33 -22.12
CA TRP A 154 -14.16 0.10 -20.73
C TRP A 154 -14.06 1.61 -20.55
N ALA A 155 -13.51 2.31 -21.54
CA ALA A 155 -13.47 3.77 -21.56
C ALA A 155 -14.82 4.41 -21.96
N SER A 156 -15.78 3.62 -22.47
CA SER A 156 -17.12 4.09 -22.83
C SER A 156 -17.99 4.39 -21.59
N PRO A 157 -19.05 5.21 -21.70
CA PRO A 157 -19.95 5.46 -20.58
C PRO A 157 -20.52 4.19 -19.91
N GLU A 158 -20.83 3.15 -20.69
CA GLU A 158 -21.34 1.87 -20.16
C GLU A 158 -20.27 1.07 -19.42
N GLY A 159 -19.06 1.01 -19.99
CA GLY A 159 -17.90 0.41 -19.35
C GLY A 159 -17.57 1.09 -18.01
N LEU A 160 -17.62 2.43 -17.98
CA LEU A 160 -17.40 3.21 -16.76
C LEU A 160 -18.45 2.95 -15.67
N ILE A 161 -19.72 2.76 -16.07
CA ILE A 161 -20.76 2.36 -15.12
C ILE A 161 -20.50 0.96 -14.59
N THR A 162 -20.09 0.04 -15.45
CA THR A 162 -19.75 -1.33 -15.05
C THR A 162 -18.53 -1.34 -14.12
N GLU A 163 -17.50 -0.54 -14.36
CA GLU A 163 -16.33 -0.45 -13.47
C GLU A 163 -16.73 0.09 -12.10
N LYS A 164 -17.61 1.08 -12.06
CA LYS A 164 -17.95 1.76 -10.80
C LYS A 164 -18.98 1.02 -9.98
N LEU A 165 -19.98 0.44 -10.63
CA LEU A 165 -21.15 -0.11 -9.96
C LEU A 165 -21.19 -1.63 -10.00
N GLY A 166 -20.30 -2.27 -10.74
CA GLY A 166 -20.33 -3.69 -11.04
C GLY A 166 -21.42 -4.07 -12.04
N LEU A 167 -21.68 -5.37 -12.18
CA LEU A 167 -22.66 -5.91 -13.13
C LEU A 167 -24.13 -5.58 -12.77
N PRO A 168 -24.97 -5.17 -13.75
CA PRO A 168 -26.42 -5.02 -13.58
C PRO A 168 -27.10 -6.33 -13.13
N GLY A 169 -28.06 -6.23 -12.21
CA GLY A 169 -28.77 -7.37 -11.62
C GLY A 169 -27.99 -8.15 -10.57
N VAL A 170 -26.68 -7.91 -10.43
CA VAL A 170 -25.82 -8.52 -9.40
C VAL A 170 -25.41 -7.50 -8.37
N HIS A 171 -24.82 -6.39 -8.81
CA HIS A 171 -24.25 -5.36 -7.94
C HIS A 171 -25.13 -4.11 -7.89
N HIS A 172 -25.85 -3.82 -8.97
CA HIS A 172 -26.79 -2.70 -9.01
C HIS A 172 -28.03 -3.03 -9.86
N THR A 173 -29.12 -2.29 -9.65
CA THR A 173 -30.28 -2.25 -10.55
C THR A 173 -30.44 -0.87 -11.15
N VAL A 174 -31.03 -0.77 -12.34
CA VAL A 174 -31.35 0.50 -13.00
C VAL A 174 -32.84 0.58 -13.30
N SER A 175 -33.47 1.70 -12.93
CA SER A 175 -34.88 1.98 -13.26
C SER A 175 -35.05 3.47 -13.56
N ASN A 176 -35.58 3.79 -14.75
CA ASN A 176 -35.76 5.16 -15.22
C ASN A 176 -34.48 6.02 -15.15
N GLY A 177 -33.32 5.42 -15.43
CA GLY A 177 -32.02 6.09 -15.36
C GLY A 177 -31.45 6.28 -13.94
N ASN A 178 -32.17 5.85 -12.90
CA ASN A 178 -31.68 5.86 -11.52
C ASN A 178 -31.04 4.52 -11.18
N TYR A 179 -29.85 4.58 -10.57
CA TYR A 179 -29.08 3.43 -10.14
C TYR A 179 -29.32 3.16 -8.65
N THR A 180 -29.46 1.90 -8.27
CA THR A 180 -29.56 1.47 -6.88
C THR A 180 -28.58 0.33 -6.65
N LEU A 181 -27.70 0.50 -5.66
CA LEU A 181 -26.73 -0.52 -5.27
C LEU A 181 -27.42 -1.64 -4.50
N THR A 182 -26.99 -2.86 -4.74
CA THR A 182 -27.39 -4.03 -3.98
C THR A 182 -26.43 -4.28 -2.82
N GLU A 183 -26.79 -5.16 -1.90
CA GLU A 183 -25.92 -5.64 -0.81
C GLU A 183 -24.62 -6.31 -1.30
N LYS A 184 -24.58 -6.76 -2.57
CA LYS A 184 -23.36 -7.36 -3.16
C LYS A 184 -22.41 -6.33 -3.75
N HIS A 185 -22.82 -5.07 -3.92
CA HIS A 185 -21.95 -4.04 -4.47
C HIS A 185 -20.59 -3.90 -3.75
N PRO A 186 -20.52 -3.95 -2.40
CA PRO A 186 -19.24 -3.82 -1.69
C PRO A 186 -18.19 -4.88 -2.07
N THR A 187 -18.59 -6.04 -2.61
CA THR A 187 -17.65 -7.08 -3.07
C THR A 187 -17.16 -6.87 -4.51
N HIS A 188 -17.64 -5.84 -5.20
CA HIS A 188 -17.18 -5.49 -6.55
C HIS A 188 -15.80 -4.83 -6.49
N GLU A 189 -14.87 -5.38 -7.28
CA GLU A 189 -13.54 -4.82 -7.48
C GLU A 189 -13.43 -4.33 -8.93
N PRO A 190 -13.15 -3.04 -9.17
CA PRO A 190 -12.85 -2.55 -10.51
C PRO A 190 -11.61 -3.24 -11.05
N LEU A 191 -11.63 -3.54 -12.35
CA LEU A 191 -10.60 -4.34 -12.98
C LEU A 191 -9.63 -3.47 -13.78
N PHE A 192 -10.11 -2.56 -14.63
CA PHE A 192 -9.25 -1.92 -15.62
C PHE A 192 -8.83 -0.50 -15.29
N TYR A 193 -9.79 0.37 -14.97
CA TYR A 193 -9.48 1.78 -14.74
C TYR A 193 -10.51 2.43 -13.84
N GLU A 194 -10.03 3.20 -12.86
CA GLU A 194 -10.84 4.10 -12.04
C GLU A 194 -10.62 5.54 -12.52
N PRO A 195 -11.26 5.99 -13.61
CA PRO A 195 -11.22 7.40 -13.94
C PRO A 195 -11.86 8.18 -12.82
N ASN A 196 -11.25 9.33 -12.48
CA ASN A 196 -11.81 10.30 -11.55
C ASN A 196 -13.02 11.04 -12.15
N ILE A 197 -14.06 10.28 -12.44
CA ILE A 197 -15.38 10.73 -12.87
C ILE A 197 -16.30 10.42 -11.68
N PRO A 198 -17.32 11.24 -11.37
CA PRO A 198 -18.30 10.87 -10.34
C PRO A 198 -19.09 9.62 -10.73
N ALA A 199 -19.38 8.76 -9.75
CA ALA A 199 -20.39 7.70 -9.93
C ALA A 199 -21.80 8.33 -9.93
N PRO A 200 -22.80 7.73 -10.59
CA PRO A 200 -24.18 8.25 -10.58
C PRO A 200 -24.90 8.07 -9.24
N VAL A 201 -24.29 7.33 -8.30
CA VAL A 201 -24.77 7.08 -6.93
C VAL A 201 -23.57 7.01 -6.00
N GLU A 202 -23.76 7.34 -4.72
CA GLU A 202 -22.74 7.16 -3.69
C GLU A 202 -22.34 5.68 -3.62
N THR A 203 -21.06 5.39 -3.75
CA THR A 203 -20.54 4.01 -3.77
C THR A 203 -19.79 3.68 -2.49
N PHE A 204 -19.30 4.66 -1.74
CA PHE A 204 -18.48 4.40 -0.57
C PHE A 204 -19.30 4.03 0.66
N VAL A 205 -18.87 2.97 1.34
CA VAL A 205 -19.26 2.72 2.73
C VAL A 205 -18.63 3.79 3.63
N PRO A 206 -19.13 4.02 4.86
CA PRO A 206 -18.59 5.08 5.73
C PRO A 206 -17.07 5.04 5.93
N ALA A 207 -16.49 3.84 6.08
CA ALA A 207 -15.04 3.67 6.23
C ALA A 207 -14.26 4.06 4.96
N ALA A 208 -14.82 3.80 3.77
CA ALA A 208 -14.24 4.23 2.51
C ALA A 208 -14.23 5.75 2.38
N THR A 209 -15.36 6.41 2.66
CA THR A 209 -15.44 7.89 2.70
C THR A 209 -14.44 8.48 3.69
N GLN A 210 -14.37 7.93 4.91
CA GLN A 210 -13.48 8.41 5.95
C GLN A 210 -12.00 8.29 5.53
N SER A 211 -11.57 7.11 5.05
CA SER A 211 -10.19 6.90 4.60
C SER A 211 -9.80 7.80 3.41
N PHE A 212 -10.73 8.00 2.47
CA PHE A 212 -10.52 8.85 1.30
C PHE A 212 -10.34 10.33 1.70
N ASN A 213 -11.16 10.81 2.64
CA ASN A 213 -11.04 12.18 3.17
C ASN A 213 -9.70 12.39 3.89
N TYR A 214 -9.29 11.44 4.75
CA TYR A 214 -7.97 11.50 5.39
C TYR A 214 -6.84 11.59 4.37
N ALA A 215 -6.88 10.78 3.32
CA ALA A 215 -5.82 10.81 2.31
C ALA A 215 -5.84 12.09 1.48
N SER A 216 -7.02 12.58 1.11
CA SER A 216 -7.16 13.80 0.30
C SER A 216 -6.63 15.04 1.00
N ASP A 217 -6.80 15.12 2.33
CA ASP A 217 -6.30 16.24 3.14
C ASP A 217 -4.81 16.14 3.46
N LEU A 218 -4.24 14.93 3.41
CA LEU A 218 -2.88 14.63 3.89
C LEU A 218 -1.90 14.24 2.78
N VAL A 219 -2.32 14.34 1.51
CA VAL A 219 -1.50 13.94 0.36
C VAL A 219 -0.29 14.87 0.19
N THR A 220 0.88 14.24 0.00
CA THR A 220 2.13 14.92 -0.36
C THR A 220 2.83 14.14 -1.46
N PHE A 221 3.78 14.78 -2.16
CA PHE A 221 4.53 14.17 -3.24
C PHE A 221 5.99 13.97 -2.85
N ASP A 222 6.53 12.83 -3.23
CA ASP A 222 7.89 12.43 -2.87
C ASP A 222 8.90 13.10 -3.80
N ASN A 223 10.13 13.25 -3.34
CA ASN A 223 11.25 13.69 -4.17
C ASN A 223 11.94 12.53 -4.89
N LYS A 224 11.25 11.40 -5.00
CA LYS A 224 11.73 10.23 -5.73
C LYS A 224 11.69 10.49 -7.24
N PHE A 225 12.63 9.87 -7.95
CA PHE A 225 12.80 9.99 -9.39
C PHE A 225 13.11 8.61 -9.98
N ALA A 226 12.91 8.46 -11.29
CA ALA A 226 13.28 7.24 -12.00
C ALA A 226 14.81 7.15 -12.13
N TYR A 227 15.39 6.03 -11.70
CA TYR A 227 16.81 5.75 -11.95
C TYR A 227 17.05 5.44 -13.44
N PRO A 228 18.18 5.87 -14.00
CA PRO A 228 18.57 5.46 -15.34
C PRO A 228 18.88 3.95 -15.37
N GLU A 229 18.84 3.34 -16.56
CA GLU A 229 18.93 1.89 -16.74
C GLU A 229 20.20 1.30 -16.10
N GLU A 230 21.32 2.02 -16.19
CA GLU A 230 22.62 1.64 -15.63
C GLU A 230 22.68 1.62 -14.09
N LEU A 231 21.69 2.19 -13.40
CA LEU A 231 21.59 2.20 -11.93
C LEU A 231 20.47 1.29 -11.38
N GLN A 232 19.69 0.64 -12.26
CA GLN A 232 18.56 -0.21 -11.82
C GLN A 232 19.06 -1.38 -10.96
N ALA A 233 20.14 -2.05 -11.35
CA ALA A 233 20.69 -3.17 -10.59
C ALA A 233 21.17 -2.76 -9.18
N GLN A 234 21.75 -1.56 -9.04
CA GLN A 234 22.20 -0.98 -7.78
C GLN A 234 21.00 -0.60 -6.89
N ALA A 235 19.97 0.01 -7.47
CA ALA A 235 18.74 0.34 -6.76
C ALA A 235 18.04 -0.91 -6.23
N ASP A 236 17.92 -1.95 -7.06
CA ASP A 236 17.33 -3.24 -6.66
C ASP A 236 18.14 -3.95 -5.59
N SER A 237 19.48 -3.94 -5.71
CA SER A 237 20.38 -4.51 -4.71
C SER A 237 20.25 -3.79 -3.36
N ALA A 238 20.26 -2.45 -3.35
CA ALA A 238 20.11 -1.65 -2.13
C ALA A 238 18.74 -1.86 -1.47
N GLU A 239 17.66 -1.96 -2.26
CA GLU A 239 16.32 -2.27 -1.77
C GLU A 239 16.24 -3.68 -1.15
N ASN A 240 16.89 -4.67 -1.75
CA ASN A 240 16.94 -6.03 -1.20
C ASN A 240 17.69 -6.09 0.13
N ILE A 241 18.82 -5.38 0.26
CA ILE A 241 19.54 -5.25 1.53
C ILE A 241 18.67 -4.58 2.59
N TYR A 242 17.97 -3.49 2.25
CA TYR A 242 17.02 -2.86 3.18
C TYR A 242 15.96 -3.86 3.65
N ARG A 243 15.35 -4.64 2.75
CA ARG A 243 14.30 -5.62 3.10
C ARG A 243 14.83 -6.72 4.03
N GLU A 244 16.00 -7.27 3.72
CA GLU A 244 16.63 -8.32 4.53
C GLU A 244 16.92 -7.80 5.95
N TYR A 245 17.61 -6.67 6.05
CA TYR A 245 18.01 -6.12 7.35
C TYR A 245 16.83 -5.57 8.15
N SER A 246 15.81 -5.02 7.49
CA SER A 246 14.56 -4.62 8.15
C SER A 246 13.98 -5.77 8.95
N TYR A 247 13.87 -6.96 8.33
CA TYR A 247 13.37 -8.13 9.06
C TYR A 247 14.30 -8.54 10.20
N LYS A 248 15.63 -8.56 9.98
CA LYS A 248 16.59 -8.95 11.03
C LYS A 248 16.53 -8.03 12.25
N PHE A 249 16.41 -6.72 12.06
CA PHE A 249 16.25 -5.77 13.17
C PHE A 249 14.90 -5.95 13.86
N ILE A 250 13.81 -6.15 13.10
CA ILE A 250 12.46 -6.28 13.66
C ILE A 250 12.32 -7.57 14.47
N SER A 251 12.79 -8.69 13.93
CA SER A 251 12.74 -10.01 14.60
C SER A 251 13.73 -10.14 15.76
N GLY A 252 14.69 -9.23 15.89
CA GLY A 252 15.76 -9.30 16.88
C GLY A 252 16.87 -10.29 16.53
N GLU A 253 16.92 -10.79 15.29
CA GLU A 253 18.05 -11.62 14.80
C GLU A 253 19.39 -10.87 14.87
N ILE A 254 19.36 -9.54 14.73
CA ILE A 254 20.51 -8.67 14.97
C ILE A 254 20.10 -7.50 15.89
N PRO A 255 20.98 -7.03 16.79
CA PRO A 255 20.69 -5.92 17.67
C PRO A 255 20.74 -4.59 16.91
N LEU A 256 19.96 -3.60 17.35
CA LEU A 256 19.99 -2.23 16.77
C LEU A 256 21.35 -1.52 16.91
N THR A 257 22.25 -2.02 17.76
CA THR A 257 23.64 -1.55 17.84
C THR A 257 24.41 -1.80 16.54
N ASP A 258 23.95 -2.73 15.70
CA ASP A 258 24.57 -3.08 14.43
C ASP A 258 24.05 -2.22 13.26
N PHE A 259 23.25 -1.19 13.54
CA PHE A 259 22.70 -0.29 12.51
C PHE A 259 23.80 0.35 11.64
N ASP A 260 24.91 0.78 12.23
CA ASP A 260 26.01 1.40 11.47
C ASP A 260 26.65 0.40 10.48
N SER A 261 26.77 -0.87 10.88
CA SER A 261 27.24 -1.94 9.99
C SER A 261 26.26 -2.24 8.86
N TYR A 262 24.96 -2.15 9.14
CA TYR A 262 23.93 -2.19 8.12
C TYR A 262 24.05 -1.02 7.14
N VAL A 263 24.24 0.21 7.62
CA VAL A 263 24.40 1.40 6.77
C VAL A 263 25.59 1.22 5.83
N GLU A 264 26.73 0.77 6.32
CA GLU A 264 27.88 0.46 5.47
C GLU A 264 27.57 -0.60 4.40
N THR A 265 26.85 -1.66 4.79
CA THR A 265 26.46 -2.75 3.89
C THR A 265 25.52 -2.25 2.80
N TRP A 266 24.53 -1.43 3.18
CA TRP A 266 23.58 -0.82 2.27
C TRP A 266 24.28 0.10 1.25
N LEU A 267 25.19 0.96 1.73
CA LEU A 267 25.98 1.86 0.88
C LEU A 267 26.84 1.07 -0.12
N LYS A 268 27.52 0.02 0.32
CA LYS A 268 28.35 -0.87 -0.53
C LYS A 268 27.54 -1.64 -1.56
N SER A 269 26.25 -1.88 -1.30
CA SER A 269 25.38 -2.72 -2.14
C SER A 269 24.56 -1.91 -3.15
N GLY A 270 25.11 -0.78 -3.62
CA GLY A 270 24.47 0.12 -4.58
C GLY A 270 23.87 1.38 -3.96
N GLY A 271 23.74 1.44 -2.64
CA GLY A 271 23.20 2.60 -1.93
C GLY A 271 24.00 3.89 -2.18
N GLN A 272 25.33 3.79 -2.28
CA GLN A 272 26.17 4.95 -2.59
C GLN A 272 25.91 5.47 -4.00
N ASP A 273 25.83 4.60 -5.01
CA ASP A 273 25.63 4.99 -6.41
C ASP A 273 24.31 5.74 -6.60
N ILE A 274 23.23 5.24 -5.99
CA ILE A 274 21.93 5.91 -6.04
C ILE A 274 21.92 7.23 -5.25
N THR A 275 22.71 7.33 -4.17
CA THR A 275 22.86 8.56 -3.38
C THR A 275 23.61 9.64 -4.16
N ASP A 276 24.69 9.26 -4.84
CA ASP A 276 25.45 10.17 -5.69
C ASP A 276 24.60 10.68 -6.86
N TYR A 277 23.75 9.82 -7.42
CA TYR A 277 22.80 10.23 -8.45
C TYR A 277 21.71 11.15 -7.91
N ALA A 278 21.13 10.87 -6.74
CA ALA A 278 20.16 11.74 -6.08
C ALA A 278 20.68 13.16 -5.89
N ASN A 279 21.92 13.29 -5.42
CA ASN A 279 22.58 14.58 -5.21
C ASN A 279 22.85 15.36 -6.51
N LYS A 280 22.87 14.69 -7.67
CA LYS A 280 22.95 15.36 -8.99
C LYS A 280 21.57 15.85 -9.46
N VAL A 281 20.51 15.11 -9.13
CA VAL A 281 19.14 15.38 -9.60
C VAL A 281 18.44 16.41 -8.72
N LEU A 282 18.52 16.29 -7.39
CA LEU A 282 17.73 17.05 -6.43
C LEU A 282 18.29 18.43 -6.03
N LYS A 283 19.39 18.85 -6.66
CA LYS A 283 20.13 20.12 -6.50
C LYS A 283 19.63 21.10 -5.44
#